data_AF-W0DCI7-F1
#
_entry.id   AF-W0DCI7-F1
#
_cell.length_a   1.000
_cell.length_b   1.000
_cell.length_c   1.000
_cell.angle_alpha   90.00
_cell.angle_beta   90.00
_cell.angle_gamma   90.00
#
_symmetry.space_group_name_H-M   'P 1'
#
loop_
_entity.id
_entity.type
_entity.pdbx_description
1 polymer ?
#
loop_
_entity_poly.entity_id
_entity_poly.type
_entity_poly.pdbx_seq_one_letter_code
_entity_poly.pdbx_strand_id
1 'polypeptide(L)'
;MRERITLDINLKELLEKYPETKEILWDYGLGKLEEEDLLDIVADKLTLKGFFRLMELDEEDQGKLWMEIQNLIRELEDSSWKEKN
;
A
#
# COMPACT_ATOMS: atom_id res chain seq x y z
N MET A 1 -13.37 -2.82 -16.80
CA MET A 1 -13.66 -2.14 -15.51
C MET A 1 -12.38 -2.25 -14.71
N ARG A 2 -11.77 -1.13 -14.27
CA ARG A 2 -10.54 -1.20 -13.46
C ARG A 2 -10.91 -1.79 -12.10
N GLU A 3 -10.15 -2.78 -11.64
CA GLU A 3 -10.42 -3.44 -10.37
C GLU A 3 -10.07 -2.46 -9.25
N ARG A 4 -11.05 -2.07 -8.44
CA ARG A 4 -10.80 -1.10 -7.37
C ARG A 4 -10.14 -1.81 -6.20
N ILE A 5 -8.94 -1.38 -5.84
CA ILE A 5 -8.32 -1.81 -4.58
C ILE A 5 -9.17 -1.31 -3.40
N THR A 6 -9.25 -2.11 -2.36
CA THR A 6 -9.87 -1.76 -1.08
C THR A 6 -8.85 -1.90 0.04
N LEU A 7 -9.18 -1.40 1.24
CA LEU A 7 -8.33 -1.54 2.42
C LEU A 7 -8.12 -3.00 2.87
N ASP A 8 -8.92 -3.94 2.35
CA ASP A 8 -8.79 -5.36 2.63
C ASP A 8 -7.76 -6.06 1.72
N ILE A 9 -7.10 -5.33 0.81
CA ILE A 9 -5.99 -5.87 0.02
C ILE A 9 -4.88 -6.37 0.93
N ASN A 10 -4.29 -7.50 0.56
CA ASN A 10 -3.12 -8.04 1.23
C ASN A 10 -1.90 -7.11 1.00
N LEU A 11 -1.10 -6.88 2.04
CA LEU A 11 0.04 -5.96 1.95
C LEU A 11 1.08 -6.46 0.96
N LYS A 12 1.36 -7.77 0.93
CA LYS A 12 2.25 -8.36 -0.09
C LYS A 12 1.69 -8.15 -1.49
N GLU A 13 0.40 -8.41 -1.70
CA GLU A 13 -0.24 -8.21 -3.00
C GLU A 13 -0.17 -6.74 -3.46
N LEU A 14 -0.38 -5.78 -2.55
CA LEU A 14 -0.25 -4.36 -2.85
C LEU A 14 1.17 -4.00 -3.31
N LEU A 15 2.19 -4.44 -2.57
CA LEU A 15 3.59 -4.17 -2.88
C LEU A 15 4.07 -4.86 -4.16
N GLU A 16 3.53 -6.05 -4.49
CA GLU A 16 3.86 -6.75 -5.74
C GLU A 16 3.19 -6.09 -6.95
N LYS A 17 1.91 -5.68 -6.83
CA LYS A 17 1.17 -5.05 -7.92
C LYS A 17 1.58 -3.61 -8.17
N TYR A 18 1.91 -2.88 -7.10
CA TYR A 18 2.25 -1.45 -7.13
C TYR A 18 3.48 -1.21 -6.23
N PRO A 19 4.69 -1.61 -6.65
CA PRO A 19 5.91 -1.50 -5.85
C PRO A 19 6.20 -0.08 -5.34
N GLU A 20 5.77 0.94 -6.07
CA GLU A 20 5.90 2.36 -5.72
C GLU A 20 5.15 2.71 -4.42
N THR A 21 4.15 1.92 -4.02
CA THR A 21 3.46 2.10 -2.72
C THR A 21 4.38 1.86 -1.53
N LYS A 22 5.51 1.15 -1.73
CA LYS A 22 6.53 0.95 -0.69
C LYS A 22 7.07 2.28 -0.15
N GLU A 23 7.34 3.24 -1.04
CA GLU A 23 7.88 4.55 -0.64
C GLU A 23 6.88 5.30 0.23
N ILE A 24 5.60 5.28 -0.15
CA ILE A 24 4.52 5.90 0.61
C ILE A 24 4.40 5.26 2.00
N LEU A 25 4.45 3.93 2.09
CA LEU A 25 4.25 3.19 3.34
C LEU A 25 5.49 3.22 4.26
N TRP A 26 6.66 3.57 3.73
CA TRP A 26 7.95 3.52 4.44
C TRP A 26 7.89 4.28 5.76
N ASP A 27 7.48 5.55 5.69
CA ASP A 27 7.44 6.46 6.83
C ASP A 27 6.29 6.16 7.82
N TYR A 28 5.33 5.33 7.41
CA TYR A 28 4.19 4.91 8.24
C TYR A 28 4.43 3.56 8.93
N GLY A 29 5.68 3.11 9.01
CA GLY A 29 6.09 1.94 9.77
C GLY A 29 6.45 0.70 8.95
N LEU A 30 6.31 0.75 7.62
CA LEU A 30 6.81 -0.32 6.75
C LEU A 30 8.34 -0.41 6.84
N GLY A 31 9.05 0.73 6.90
CA GLY A 31 10.50 0.76 7.04
C GLY A 31 10.97 0.03 8.30
N LYS A 32 10.25 0.20 9.42
CA LYS A 32 10.54 -0.52 10.67
C LYS A 32 10.37 -2.04 10.53
N LEU A 33 9.32 -2.50 9.82
CA LEU A 33 9.13 -3.92 9.56
C LEU A 33 10.26 -4.51 8.70
N GLU A 34 10.80 -3.73 7.77
CA GLU A 34 11.93 -4.16 6.93
C GLU A 34 13.25 -4.16 7.70
N GLU A 35 13.52 -3.13 8.52
CA GLU A 35 14.72 -3.07 9.38
C GLU A 35 14.78 -4.19 10.42
N GLU A 36 13.62 -4.67 10.89
CA GLU A 36 13.50 -5.76 11.86
C GLU A 36 13.40 -7.17 11.19
N ASP A 37 13.59 -7.29 9.87
CA ASP A 37 13.42 -8.54 9.10
C ASP A 37 12.03 -9.19 9.27
N LEU A 38 11.01 -8.39 9.60
CA LEU A 38 9.64 -8.86 9.84
C LEU A 38 8.74 -8.77 8.61
N LEU A 39 9.07 -7.90 7.65
CA LEU A 39 8.20 -7.60 6.52
C LEU A 39 7.78 -8.87 5.75
N ASP A 40 8.74 -9.72 5.38
CA ASP A 40 8.48 -10.97 4.64
C ASP A 40 7.64 -11.98 5.43
N ILE A 41 7.63 -11.88 6.77
CA ILE A 41 6.90 -12.78 7.66
C ILE A 41 5.44 -12.34 7.81
N VAL A 42 5.18 -11.02 7.79
CA VAL A 42 3.87 -10.44 8.10
C VAL A 42 3.11 -9.97 6.86
N ALA A 43 3.79 -9.58 5.78
CA ALA A 43 3.16 -8.96 4.62
C ALA A 43 2.09 -9.84 3.95
N ASP A 44 2.29 -11.16 3.94
CA ASP A 44 1.34 -12.13 3.37
C ASP A 44 0.13 -12.41 4.26
N LYS A 45 0.17 -12.00 5.53
CA LYS A 45 -0.91 -12.18 6.53
C LYS A 45 -1.62 -10.89 6.88
N LEU A 46 -1.07 -9.75 6.48
CA LEU A 46 -1.52 -8.42 6.86
C LEU A 46 -2.30 -7.79 5.71
N THR A 47 -3.52 -7.33 5.97
CA THR A 47 -4.20 -6.43 5.02
C THR A 47 -3.69 -5.01 5.21
N LEU A 48 -3.91 -4.11 4.24
CA LEU A 48 -3.57 -2.69 4.40
C LEU A 48 -4.27 -2.09 5.63
N LYS A 49 -5.54 -2.43 5.87
CA LYS A 49 -6.27 -2.07 7.09
C LYS A 49 -5.62 -2.63 8.36
N GLY A 50 -5.13 -3.87 8.30
CA GLY A 50 -4.40 -4.50 9.40
C GLY A 50 -3.09 -3.77 9.69
N PHE A 51 -2.38 -3.36 8.65
CA PHE A 51 -1.15 -2.57 8.75
C PHE A 51 -1.39 -1.23 9.45
N PHE A 52 -2.43 -0.49 9.06
CA PHE A 52 -2.79 0.77 9.74
C PHE A 52 -3.02 0.59 11.25
N ARG A 53 -3.67 -0.50 11.63
CA ARG A 53 -3.90 -0.83 13.05
C ARG A 53 -2.62 -1.23 13.78
N LEU A 54 -1.77 -2.02 13.14
CA LEU A 54 -0.51 -2.49 13.71
C LEU A 54 0.45 -1.32 13.98
N MET A 55 0.44 -0.32 13.09
CA MET A 55 1.25 0.89 13.21
C MET A 55 0.59 2.00 14.04
N GLU A 56 -0.58 1.71 14.62
CA GLU A 56 -1.33 2.64 15.46
C GLU A 56 -1.61 4.00 14.78
N LEU A 57 -1.84 3.98 13.45
CA LEU A 57 -2.13 5.20 12.69
C LEU A 57 -3.48 5.78 13.12
N ASP A 58 -3.55 7.08 13.34
CA ASP A 58 -4.81 7.76 13.64
C ASP A 58 -5.70 7.89 12.39
N GLU A 59 -6.95 8.34 12.56
CA GLU A 59 -7.91 8.45 11.46
C GLU A 59 -7.46 9.44 10.37
N GLU A 60 -6.72 10.49 10.75
CA GLU A 60 -6.24 11.50 9.83
C GLU A 60 -5.13 10.92 8.93
N ASP A 61 -4.16 10.25 9.53
CA ASP A 61 -3.05 9.61 8.83
C ASP A 61 -3.53 8.44 7.97
N GLN A 62 -4.48 7.63 8.46
CA GLN A 62 -5.12 6.60 7.65
C GLN A 62 -5.80 7.18 6.40
N GLY A 63 -6.48 8.32 6.56
CA GLY A 63 -7.15 9.02 5.47
C GLY A 63 -6.16 9.54 4.42
N LYS A 64 -5.10 10.22 4.86
CA LYS A 64 -4.03 10.73 4.00
C LYS A 64 -3.36 9.60 3.23
N LEU A 65 -2.90 8.57 3.95
CA LEU A 65 -2.20 7.42 3.41
C LEU A 65 -3.05 6.67 2.37
N TRP A 66 -4.33 6.48 2.67
CA TRP A 66 -5.26 5.86 1.72
C TRP A 66 -5.44 6.70 0.45
N MET A 67 -5.57 8.01 0.58
CA MET A 67 -5.68 8.90 -0.58
C MET A 67 -4.42 8.88 -1.45
N GLU A 68 -3.24 8.91 -0.85
CA GLU A 68 -1.97 8.86 -1.57
C GLU A 68 -1.82 7.56 -2.36
N ILE A 69 -2.10 6.42 -1.73
CA ILE A 69 -2.09 5.10 -2.40
C ILE A 69 -3.08 5.08 -3.58
N GLN A 70 -4.31 5.57 -3.38
CA GLN A 70 -5.33 5.61 -4.45
C GLN A 70 -4.95 6.54 -5.60
N ASN A 71 -4.30 7.67 -5.32
CA ASN A 71 -3.84 8.59 -6.36
C ASN A 71 -2.70 7.97 -7.17
N LEU A 72 -1.69 7.39 -6.50
CA LEU A 72 -0.58 6.69 -7.13
C LEU A 72 -1.08 5.57 -8.07
N ILE A 73 -1.96 4.69 -7.58
CA ILE A 73 -2.51 3.59 -8.38
C ILE A 73 -3.22 4.13 -9.64
N ARG A 74 -3.99 5.20 -9.51
CA ARG A 74 -4.70 5.81 -10.64
C ARG A 74 -3.72 6.33 -11.69
N GLU A 75 -2.65 7.01 -11.26
CA GLU A 75 -1.62 7.55 -12.14
C GLU A 75 -0.86 6.44 -12.88
N LEU A 76 -0.50 5.35 -12.19
CA LEU A 76 0.15 4.19 -12.78
C LEU A 76 -0.76 3.49 -13.81
N GLU A 77 -2.04 3.32 -13.49
CA GLU A 77 -3.02 2.71 -14.40
C GLU A 77 -3.31 3.59 -15.63
N ASP A 78 -3.39 4.91 -15.45
CA ASP A 78 -3.56 5.87 -16.56
C ASP A 78 -2.35 5.90 -17.48
N SER A 79 -1.14 5.80 -16.92
CA SER A 79 0.11 5.78 -17.69
C SER A 79 0.24 4.47 -18.47
N SER A 80 -0.02 3.32 -17.84
CA SER A 80 -0.03 2.02 -18.52
C SER A 80 -1.07 1.95 -19.64
N TRP A 81 -2.21 2.63 -19.49
CA TRP A 81 -3.23 2.69 -20.54
C TRP A 81 -2.77 3.50 -21.75
N LYS A 82 -2.05 4.61 -21.55
CA LYS A 82 -1.48 5.44 -22.62
C LYS A 82 -0.33 4.76 -23.38
N GLU A 83 0.42 3.86 -22.75
CA GLU A 83 1.49 3.12 -23.42
C GLU A 83 0.97 1.95 -24.28
N LYS A 84 -0.24 1.46 -24.01
CA LYS A 84 -0.84 0.29 -24.67
C LYS A 84 -1.84 0.63 -25.78
N ASN A 85 -2.21 1.90 -25.96
CA ASN A 85 -3.18 2.38 -26.96
C ASN A 85 -2.61 3.57 -27.74
#